data_AF-A0A9Q4BVX2-F1
#
_entry.id   AF-A0A9Q4BVX2-F1
#
_cell.length_a   1.000
_cell.length_b   1.000
_cell.length_c   1.000
_cell.angle_alpha   90.00
_cell.angle_beta   90.00
_cell.angle_gamma   90.00
#
_symmetry.space_group_name_H-M   'P 1'
#
loop_
_entity.id
_entity.type
_entity.pdbx_description
1 polymer ?
#
loop_
_entity_poly.entity_id
_entity_poly.type
_entity_poly.pdbx_seq_one_letter_code
_entity_poly.pdbx_strand_id
1 'polypeptide(L)'
;MKYLLTCCVLLLLAFDSFPESPDTAKTICIITKDDDVAAFRTMGRILNVSGYDLEDSEEALMVITTEIMNKDYGTFKLDKIALRLRAEINMTDSLTIIKLSGDYLEKGMINRELAETYFDQHSNAIAHRPASSPAEETAWSYMMEVAKKYKNGKILLQ
;
A
#
# COMPACT_ATOMS: atom_id res chain seq x y z
N MET A 1 -14.00 -5.32 -3.59
CA MET A 1 -12.75 -5.80 -4.21
C MET A 1 -11.74 -6.08 -3.10
N LYS A 2 -11.08 -7.24 -3.11
CA LYS A 2 -10.07 -7.62 -2.11
C LYS A 2 -8.68 -7.14 -2.56
N TYR A 3 -7.75 -6.96 -1.62
CA TYR A 3 -6.31 -6.69 -1.88
C TYR A 3 -5.91 -5.38 -2.61
N LEU A 4 -6.79 -4.36 -2.68
CA LEU A 4 -6.46 -3.10 -3.38
C LEU A 4 -5.33 -2.28 -2.73
N LEU A 5 -5.19 -2.32 -1.40
CA LEU A 5 -4.04 -1.71 -0.69
C LEU A 5 -2.69 -2.29 -1.17
N THR A 6 -2.62 -3.58 -1.48
CA THR A 6 -1.44 -4.23 -2.09
C THR A 6 -1.12 -3.64 -3.45
N CYS A 7 -2.13 -3.43 -4.30
CA CYS A 7 -1.93 -2.81 -5.61
C CYS A 7 -1.36 -1.40 -5.47
N CYS A 8 -1.80 -0.65 -4.46
CA CYS A 8 -1.30 0.71 -4.20
C CYS A 8 0.17 0.71 -3.79
N VAL A 9 0.59 -0.26 -2.97
CA VAL A 9 1.99 -0.40 -2.53
C VAL A 9 2.87 -1.00 -3.62
N LEU A 10 2.37 -1.94 -4.42
CA LEU A 10 3.08 -2.50 -5.58
C LEU A 10 3.44 -1.42 -6.61
N LEU A 11 2.52 -0.49 -6.86
CA LEU A 11 2.78 0.62 -7.77
C LEU A 11 3.87 1.56 -7.24
N LEU A 12 4.10 1.63 -5.91
CA LEU A 12 5.24 2.34 -5.34
C LEU A 12 6.56 1.57 -5.48
N LEU A 13 6.55 0.24 -5.29
CA LEU A 13 7.77 -0.57 -5.37
C LEU A 13 8.39 -0.61 -6.76
N ALA A 14 7.57 -0.47 -7.79
CA ALA A 14 8.05 -0.32 -9.16
C ALA A 14 8.89 0.96 -9.36
N PHE A 15 8.71 2.02 -8.55
CA PHE A 15 9.57 3.21 -8.63
C PHE A 15 11.01 2.94 -8.18
N ASP A 16 11.20 2.11 -7.16
CA ASP A 16 12.52 1.90 -6.54
C ASP A 16 13.48 1.07 -7.41
N SER A 17 12.97 0.44 -8.47
CA SER A 17 13.78 -0.31 -9.43
C SER A 17 14.45 0.57 -10.50
N PHE A 18 14.21 1.89 -10.51
CA PHE A 18 14.73 2.81 -11.54
C PHE A 18 15.49 4.02 -10.97
N PRO A 19 16.80 4.16 -11.26
CA PRO A 19 17.62 5.26 -10.76
C PRO A 19 17.33 6.63 -11.42
N GLU A 20 16.43 6.72 -12.40
CA GLU A 20 16.14 7.95 -13.17
C GLU A 20 14.73 8.55 -12.89
N SER A 21 13.94 7.97 -11.99
CA SER A 21 12.62 8.53 -11.64
C SER A 21 12.78 9.75 -10.70
N PRO A 22 12.21 10.93 -11.05
CA PRO A 22 12.35 12.14 -10.25
C PRO A 22 11.54 12.03 -8.96
N ASP A 23 12.23 12.15 -7.82
CA ASP A 23 11.72 12.10 -6.44
C ASP A 23 10.72 10.95 -6.19
N THR A 24 11.26 9.73 -6.11
CA THR A 24 10.49 8.51 -5.85
C THR A 24 9.94 8.49 -4.44
N ALA A 25 8.63 8.70 -4.31
CA ALA A 25 7.95 8.38 -3.06
C ALA A 25 8.07 6.87 -2.82
N LYS A 26 8.86 6.48 -1.82
CA LYS A 26 9.06 5.06 -1.44
C LYS A 26 7.89 4.53 -0.62
N THR A 27 7.07 5.42 -0.07
CA THR A 27 6.00 5.09 0.89
C THR A 27 4.74 5.91 0.69
N ILE A 28 3.59 5.29 0.98
CA ILE A 28 2.31 5.97 1.11
C ILE A 28 2.08 6.25 2.59
N CYS A 29 1.91 7.51 2.96
CA CYS A 29 1.59 7.92 4.32
C CYS A 29 0.14 8.39 4.41
N ILE A 30 -0.59 7.91 5.43
CA ILE A 30 -1.91 8.42 5.80
C ILE A 30 -1.74 9.21 7.10
N ILE A 31 -1.99 10.51 7.04
CA ILE A 31 -1.94 11.41 8.19
C ILE A 31 -3.34 11.55 8.75
N THR A 32 -3.52 11.33 10.05
CA THR A 32 -4.81 11.42 10.76
C THR A 32 -4.69 12.14 12.10
N LYS A 33 -5.83 12.61 12.63
CA LYS A 33 -6.01 13.11 14.00
C LYS A 33 -6.53 12.05 14.97
N ASP A 34 -6.67 10.81 14.54
CA ASP A 34 -6.88 9.69 15.45
C ASP A 34 -5.65 9.50 16.32
N ASP A 35 -5.81 9.00 17.54
CA ASP A 35 -4.69 8.46 18.31
C ASP A 35 -4.14 7.18 17.64
N ASP A 36 -2.92 6.81 18.02
CA ASP A 36 -2.18 5.67 17.47
C ASP A 36 -2.93 4.35 17.62
N VAL A 37 -3.52 4.08 18.79
CA VAL A 37 -4.31 2.86 19.06
C VAL A 37 -5.56 2.81 18.17
N ALA A 38 -6.31 3.90 18.05
CA ALA A 38 -7.48 3.98 17.18
C ALA A 38 -7.12 3.82 15.70
N ALA A 39 -6.00 4.41 15.27
CA ALA A 39 -5.48 4.27 13.91
C ALA A 39 -5.05 2.82 13.62
N PHE A 40 -4.32 2.19 14.54
CA PHE A 40 -3.88 0.80 14.46
C PHE A 40 -5.07 -0.16 14.29
N ARG A 41 -6.07 -0.06 15.18
CA ARG A 41 -7.28 -0.90 15.12
C ARG A 41 -8.08 -0.68 13.84
N THR A 42 -8.15 0.57 13.37
CA THR A 42 -8.81 0.90 12.11
C THR A 42 -8.11 0.26 10.92
N MET A 43 -6.77 0.31 10.87
CA MET A 43 -5.97 -0.34 9.83
C MET A 43 -6.13 -1.87 9.85
N GLY A 44 -6.03 -2.49 11.03
CA GLY A 44 -6.25 -3.93 11.18
C GLY A 44 -7.63 -4.37 10.68
N ARG A 45 -8.68 -3.59 10.97
CA ARG A 45 -10.03 -3.84 10.44
C ARG A 45 -10.10 -3.67 8.93
N ILE A 46 -9.45 -2.66 8.35
CA ILE A 46 -9.40 -2.44 6.90
C ILE A 46 -8.76 -3.64 6.20
N LEU A 47 -7.63 -4.12 6.71
CA LEU A 47 -6.92 -5.29 6.19
C LEU A 47 -7.79 -6.55 6.31
N ASN A 48 -8.35 -6.83 7.49
CA ASN A 48 -9.21 -8.00 7.69
C ASN A 48 -10.44 -8.01 6.75
N VAL A 49 -11.19 -6.89 6.67
CA VAL A 49 -12.37 -6.78 5.78
C VAL A 49 -11.98 -6.91 4.30
N SER A 50 -10.77 -6.51 3.96
CA SER A 50 -10.24 -6.60 2.59
C SER A 50 -9.67 -7.99 2.26
N GLY A 51 -9.73 -8.93 3.21
CA GLY A 51 -9.35 -10.34 3.03
C GLY A 51 -7.88 -10.65 3.25
N TYR A 52 -7.14 -9.77 3.93
CA TYR A 52 -5.74 -9.98 4.27
C TYR A 52 -5.62 -10.88 5.49
N ASP A 53 -4.75 -11.88 5.39
CA ASP A 53 -4.39 -12.73 6.51
C ASP A 53 -3.33 -11.97 7.33
N LEU A 54 -3.68 -11.54 8.54
CA LEU A 54 -2.75 -10.82 9.42
C LEU A 54 -1.76 -11.83 9.99
N GLU A 55 -0.49 -11.70 9.62
CA GLU A 55 0.58 -12.60 10.07
C GLU A 55 1.01 -12.23 11.48
N ASP A 56 1.22 -10.93 11.70
CA ASP A 56 1.58 -10.38 12.99
C ASP A 56 0.95 -9.00 13.20
N SER A 57 0.50 -8.77 14.42
CA SER A 57 -0.07 -7.49 14.86
C SER A 57 0.50 -7.17 16.23
N GLU A 58 1.61 -6.43 16.23
CA GLU A 58 2.28 -6.02 17.45
C GLU A 58 1.75 -4.65 17.89
N GLU A 59 0.65 -4.60 18.65
CA GLU A 59 0.09 -3.33 19.17
C GLU A 59 1.11 -2.56 20.03
N ALA A 60 2.05 -3.26 20.68
CA ALA A 60 3.15 -2.63 21.42
C ALA A 60 4.16 -1.90 20.52
N LEU A 61 4.36 -2.36 19.29
CA LEU A 61 5.23 -1.72 18.29
C LEU A 61 4.45 -0.86 17.30
N MET A 62 3.12 -0.90 17.34
CA MET A 62 2.23 -0.23 16.40
C MET A 62 2.50 -0.63 14.93
N VAL A 63 2.80 -1.91 14.71
CA VAL A 63 3.08 -2.48 13.39
C VAL A 63 2.07 -3.59 13.05
N ILE A 64 1.53 -3.54 11.84
CA ILE A 64 0.72 -4.62 11.27
C ILE A 64 1.42 -5.14 10.02
N THR A 65 1.65 -6.45 9.98
CA THR A 65 2.28 -7.12 8.83
C THR A 65 1.33 -8.17 8.27
N THR A 66 1.21 -8.21 6.95
CA THR A 66 0.41 -9.21 6.25
C THR A 66 1.13 -9.70 5.00
N GLU A 67 1.15 -11.01 4.83
CA GLU A 67 1.66 -11.66 3.63
C GLU A 67 0.52 -12.08 2.72
N ILE A 68 0.74 -11.91 1.43
CA ILE A 68 -0.28 -12.11 0.42
C ILE A 68 0.35 -13.00 -0.61
N MET A 69 -0.13 -14.23 -0.68
CA MET A 69 0.39 -15.27 -1.56
C MET A 69 -0.64 -15.62 -2.60
N ASN A 70 -0.25 -15.59 -3.88
CA ASN A 70 -0.99 -16.19 -5.00
C ASN A 70 -2.47 -15.76 -5.07
N LYS A 71 -2.75 -14.47 -4.88
CA LYS A 71 -4.13 -13.95 -4.94
C LYS A 71 -4.45 -13.44 -6.35
N ASP A 72 -5.73 -13.53 -6.71
CA ASP A 72 -6.29 -12.85 -7.88
C ASP A 72 -6.57 -11.38 -7.51
N TYR A 73 -5.88 -10.47 -8.20
CA TYR A 73 -6.01 -9.02 -8.02
C TYR A 73 -7.02 -8.39 -8.99
N GLY A 74 -7.84 -9.19 -9.66
CA GLY A 74 -8.91 -8.75 -10.55
C GLY A 74 -8.37 -8.10 -11.82
N THR A 75 -8.56 -6.77 -11.96
CA THR A 75 -8.14 -6.00 -13.14
C THR A 75 -6.63 -6.08 -13.39
N PHE A 76 -5.88 -6.30 -12.31
CA PHE A 76 -4.45 -6.53 -12.35
C PHE A 76 -4.23 -8.04 -12.61
N LYS A 77 -4.06 -8.43 -13.88
CA LYS A 77 -3.73 -9.81 -14.30
C LYS A 77 -2.29 -10.17 -13.93
N LEU A 78 -2.02 -10.18 -12.63
CA LEU A 78 -0.72 -10.48 -12.06
C LEU A 78 -0.79 -11.90 -11.55
N ASP A 79 -0.45 -12.84 -12.42
CA ASP A 79 -0.42 -14.25 -12.04
C ASP A 79 0.65 -14.44 -10.96
N LYS A 80 0.20 -14.63 -9.71
CA LYS A 80 0.93 -15.20 -8.55
C LYS A 80 1.82 -14.28 -7.69
N ILE A 81 1.43 -13.04 -7.36
CA ILE A 81 2.30 -12.19 -6.51
C ILE A 81 2.35 -12.72 -5.08
N ALA A 82 3.58 -12.82 -4.57
CA ALA A 82 3.87 -12.95 -3.15
C ALA A 82 4.46 -11.64 -2.62
N LEU A 83 3.72 -10.95 -1.76
CA LEU A 83 4.14 -9.68 -1.19
C LEU A 83 3.88 -9.65 0.31
N ARG A 84 4.79 -9.01 1.03
CA ARG A 84 4.57 -8.54 2.40
C ARG A 84 4.14 -7.08 2.37
N LEU A 85 3.00 -6.78 2.95
CA LEU A 85 2.56 -5.41 3.23
C LEU A 85 2.80 -5.12 4.71
N ARG A 86 3.39 -3.96 5.00
CA ARG A 86 3.63 -3.47 6.34
C ARG A 86 2.94 -2.12 6.54
N ALA A 87 2.24 -1.98 7.66
CA ALA A 87 1.69 -0.72 8.13
C ALA A 87 2.34 -0.36 9.46
N GLU A 88 3.07 0.75 9.51
CA GLU A 88 3.70 1.29 10.72
C GLU A 88 2.94 2.54 11.16
N ILE A 89 2.44 2.55 12.39
CA ILE A 89 1.69 3.68 12.95
C ILE A 89 2.59 4.42 13.93
N ASN A 90 2.84 5.70 13.67
CA ASN A 90 3.68 6.55 14.50
C ASN A 90 2.92 7.83 14.87
N MET A 91 2.99 8.26 16.12
CA MET A 91 2.43 9.53 16.57
C MET A 91 3.53 10.60 16.64
N THR A 92 3.24 11.78 16.08
CA THR A 92 4.13 12.97 16.08
C THR A 92 3.29 14.23 16.26
N ASP A 93 3.60 15.05 17.25
CA ASP A 93 3.03 16.39 17.45
C ASP A 93 1.50 16.47 17.30
N SER A 94 0.77 15.52 17.91
CA SER A 94 -0.70 15.42 17.89
C SER A 94 -1.31 14.90 16.58
N LEU A 95 -0.49 14.40 15.65
CA LEU A 95 -0.91 13.71 14.45
C LEU A 95 -0.39 12.28 14.46
N THR A 96 -1.18 11.37 13.93
CA THR A 96 -0.77 10.00 13.71
C THR A 96 -0.50 9.79 12.23
N ILE A 97 0.66 9.21 11.92
CA ILE A 97 1.12 8.90 10.57
C ILE A 97 1.13 7.39 10.43
N ILE A 98 0.38 6.90 9.46
CA ILE A 98 0.34 5.49 9.08
C ILE A 98 1.16 5.35 7.81
N LYS A 99 2.35 4.76 7.93
CA LYS A 99 3.24 4.50 6.82
C LYS A 99 2.95 3.12 6.26
N LEU A 100 2.60 3.07 4.97
CA LEU A 100 2.38 1.85 4.22
C LEU A 100 3.59 1.59 3.32
N SER A 101 4.18 0.41 3.48
CA SER A 101 5.27 -0.09 2.65
C SER A 101 5.07 -1.58 2.37
N GLY A 102 5.86 -2.13 1.47
CA GLY A 102 5.85 -3.57 1.23
C GLY A 102 7.11 -4.04 0.53
N ASP A 103 7.28 -5.36 0.48
CA ASP A 103 8.45 -5.99 -0.14
C ASP A 103 8.02 -7.28 -0.84
N TYR A 104 8.68 -7.62 -1.95
CA TYR A 104 8.47 -8.91 -2.59
C TYR A 104 8.99 -10.05 -1.71
N LEU A 105 8.20 -11.11 -1.57
CA LEU A 105 8.61 -12.31 -0.85
C LEU A 105 9.39 -13.24 -1.78
N GLU A 106 10.59 -13.66 -1.36
CA GLU A 106 11.45 -14.58 -2.13
C GLU A 106 10.74 -15.90 -2.52
N LYS A 107 9.76 -16.35 -1.71
CA LYS A 107 9.06 -17.63 -1.88
C LYS A 107 7.97 -17.65 -2.95
N GLY A 108 7.60 -16.51 -3.52
CA GLY A 108 6.63 -16.45 -4.62
C GLY A 108 7.18 -15.69 -5.80
N MET A 109 8.32 -16.16 -6.31
CA MET A 109 8.81 -15.78 -7.63
C MET A 109 7.70 -15.96 -8.68
N ILE A 110 6.97 -14.89 -8.94
CA ILE A 110 6.56 -14.62 -10.31
C ILE A 110 7.81 -14.19 -11.04
N ASN A 111 7.72 -14.32 -12.36
CA ASN A 111 8.34 -13.47 -13.34
C ASN A 111 8.38 -12.00 -12.86
N ARG A 112 9.38 -11.65 -12.03
CA ARG A 112 9.64 -10.32 -11.48
C ARG A 112 9.62 -9.29 -12.60
N GLU A 113 10.16 -9.69 -13.74
CA GLU A 113 10.15 -9.00 -15.02
C GLU A 113 8.74 -8.62 -15.51
N LEU A 114 7.70 -9.44 -15.31
CA LEU A 114 6.32 -9.13 -15.70
C LEU A 114 5.67 -8.11 -14.74
N ALA A 115 5.93 -8.23 -13.44
CA ALA A 115 5.43 -7.30 -12.44
C ALA A 115 6.09 -5.93 -12.61
N GLU A 116 7.41 -5.89 -12.77
CA GLU A 116 8.18 -4.70 -13.14
C GLU A 116 7.60 -4.13 -14.45
N THR A 117 7.63 -4.84 -15.58
CA THR A 117 7.13 -4.31 -16.87
C THR A 117 5.71 -3.73 -16.81
N TYR A 118 4.77 -4.37 -16.10
CA TYR A 118 3.40 -3.86 -15.96
C TYR A 118 3.35 -2.62 -15.07
N PHE A 119 4.02 -2.63 -13.92
CA PHE A 119 3.95 -1.52 -12.98
C PHE A 119 4.86 -0.35 -13.35
N ASP A 120 5.95 -0.58 -14.08
CA ASP A 120 6.88 0.44 -14.59
C ASP A 120 6.19 1.42 -15.54
N GLN A 121 5.20 0.94 -16.30
CA GLN A 121 4.39 1.78 -17.18
C GLN A 121 3.44 2.70 -16.40
N HIS A 122 3.17 2.39 -15.12
CA HIS A 122 2.08 2.96 -14.34
C HIS A 122 2.55 3.66 -13.04
N SER A 123 3.80 3.47 -12.64
CA SER A 123 4.39 3.99 -11.40
C SER A 123 4.41 5.53 -11.41
N ASN A 124 5.12 6.15 -12.36
CA ASN A 124 5.32 7.61 -12.46
C ASN A 124 4.04 8.48 -12.31
N ALA A 125 2.86 7.95 -12.62
CA ALA A 125 1.57 8.64 -12.60
C ALA A 125 0.88 8.68 -11.22
N ILE A 126 1.23 7.82 -10.26
CA ILE A 126 0.64 7.89 -8.90
C ILE A 126 1.14 9.12 -8.13
N ALA A 127 2.39 9.51 -8.35
CA ALA A 127 2.97 10.72 -7.79
C ALA A 127 2.46 11.99 -8.49
N HIS A 128 2.13 11.91 -9.78
CA HIS A 128 1.78 13.05 -10.63
C HIS A 128 0.39 12.88 -11.25
N ARG A 129 -0.61 13.55 -10.69
CA ARG A 129 -1.95 13.61 -11.30
C ARG A 129 -1.87 14.24 -12.70
N PRO A 130 -2.64 13.76 -13.69
CA PRO A 130 -3.69 12.74 -13.62
C PRO A 130 -3.20 11.29 -13.78
N ALA A 131 -3.96 10.33 -13.22
CA ALA A 131 -3.76 8.90 -13.45
C ALA A 131 -3.83 8.56 -14.94
N SER A 132 -2.88 7.76 -15.42
CA SER A 132 -2.70 7.38 -16.81
C SER A 132 -3.41 6.08 -17.20
N SER A 133 -3.91 5.32 -16.22
CA SER A 133 -4.66 4.08 -16.44
C SER A 133 -5.87 3.90 -15.49
N PRO A 134 -6.89 3.11 -15.89
CA PRO A 134 -8.01 2.75 -15.01
C PRO A 134 -7.58 2.03 -13.73
N ALA A 135 -6.46 1.31 -13.79
CA ALA A 135 -5.89 0.57 -12.67
C ALA A 135 -5.35 1.52 -11.60
N GLU A 136 -4.60 2.55 -12.01
CA GLU A 136 -4.13 3.63 -11.14
C GLU A 136 -5.28 4.45 -10.55
N GLU A 137 -6.29 4.80 -11.35
CA GLU A 137 -7.46 5.54 -10.87
C GLU A 137 -8.22 4.75 -9.80
N THR A 138 -8.38 3.45 -10.01
CA THR A 138 -9.02 2.54 -9.05
C THR A 138 -8.23 2.43 -7.75
N ALA A 139 -6.90 2.24 -7.86
CA ALA A 139 -6.01 2.17 -6.70
C ALA A 139 -6.03 3.47 -5.89
N TRP A 140 -5.91 4.62 -6.55
CA TRP A 140 -5.92 5.92 -5.90
C TRP A 140 -7.28 6.24 -5.26
N SER A 141 -8.38 5.97 -5.97
CA SER A 141 -9.74 6.15 -5.43
C SER A 141 -9.94 5.32 -4.17
N TYR A 142 -9.45 4.07 -4.18
CA TYR A 142 -9.50 3.22 -3.00
C TYR A 142 -8.67 3.77 -1.85
N MET A 143 -7.45 4.26 -2.10
CA MET A 143 -6.64 4.90 -1.07
C MET A 143 -7.32 6.12 -0.46
N MET A 144 -7.99 6.94 -1.28
CA MET A 144 -8.77 8.08 -0.79
C MET A 144 -9.95 7.64 0.09
N GLU A 145 -10.63 6.55 -0.25
CA GLU A 145 -11.68 5.95 0.59
C GLU A 145 -11.12 5.38 1.90
N VAL A 146 -9.91 4.79 1.86
CA VAL A 146 -9.20 4.36 3.07
C VAL A 146 -8.90 5.55 3.98
N ALA A 147 -8.35 6.65 3.44
CA ALA A 147 -8.04 7.85 4.20
C ALA A 147 -9.30 8.45 4.86
N LYS A 148 -10.46 8.45 4.18
CA LYS A 148 -11.74 8.92 4.74
C LYS A 148 -12.23 8.13 5.96
N LYS A 149 -11.71 6.92 6.21
CA LYS A 149 -12.04 6.14 7.42
C LYS A 149 -11.37 6.68 8.68
N TYR A 150 -10.41 7.59 8.52
CA TYR A 150 -9.65 8.20 9.59
C TYR A 150 -10.08 9.66 9.81
N LYS A 151 -9.97 10.16 11.04
CA LYS A 151 -10.33 11.53 11.42
C LYS A 151 -9.43 12.54 10.73
N ASN A 152 -9.99 13.29 9.76
CA ASN A 152 -9.25 14.21 8.89
C ASN A 152 -8.11 13.52 8.11
N GLY A 153 -8.31 12.24 7.74
CA GLY A 153 -7.32 11.47 6.99
C GLY A 153 -6.89 12.15 5.69
N LYS A 154 -5.58 12.29 5.49
CA LYS A 154 -4.97 12.81 4.26
C LYS A 154 -3.86 11.88 3.80
N ILE A 155 -3.71 11.74 2.49
CA ILE A 155 -2.61 10.98 1.90
C ILE A 155 -1.45 11.93 1.64
N LEU A 156 -0.25 11.52 2.03
CA LEU A 156 1.02 12.11 1.67
C LEU A 156 1.87 11.03 0.98
N LEU A 157 2.54 11.38 -0.11
CA LEU A 157 3.53 10.53 -0.75
C LEU A 157 4.91 10.98 -0.28
N GLN A 158 5.74 10.04 0.19
CA GLN A 158 7.09 10.30 0.74
C GLN A 158 8.10 9.31 0.23
#